data_AF-A0A526QFB4-F1
#
_entry.id   AF-A0A526QFB4-F1
#
_cell.length_a   1.000
_cell.length_b   1.000
_cell.length_c   1.000
_cell.angle_alpha   90.00
_cell.angle_beta   90.00
_cell.angle_gamma   90.00
#
_symmetry.space_group_name_H-M   'P 1'
#
loop_
_entity.id
_entity.type
_entity.pdbx_description
1 polymer ?
#
loop_
_entity_poly.entity_id
_entity_poly.type
_entity_poly.pdbx_seq_one_letter_code
_entity_poly.pdbx_strand_id
1 'polypeptide(L)'
;AYLMRIFGIDGATVSEKPLENTPDVARLSEDAVLKKKLADFVSANVGAVDLGVYEIPDEFLARKVISWSTFGSARQANHPFTPLFQPADFAGLDYSALQLVRTPEALVERLDNGACQGCHQAGSTAGFHFIGLDDKTTSPLNRIEVGISPHLHAEIPRRVAWLRATTEGKEPNRFRPLSFAPAAGWKDAGEVSY
;
A
#
# COMPACT_ATOMS: atom_id res chain seq x y z
N ALA A 1 -5.21 -12.49 -10.84
CA ALA A 1 -5.35 -12.34 -9.38
C ALA A 1 -4.10 -12.87 -8.70
N TYR A 2 -3.78 -12.42 -7.50
CA TYR A 2 -2.65 -12.87 -6.70
C TYR A 2 -3.05 -13.05 -5.23
N LEU A 3 -2.29 -13.84 -4.51
CA LEU A 3 -2.53 -14.20 -3.12
C LEU A 3 -1.75 -13.26 -2.20
N MET A 4 -2.40 -12.74 -1.16
CA MET A 4 -1.74 -12.01 -0.08
C MET A 4 -1.80 -12.82 1.21
N ARG A 5 -0.64 -12.97 1.85
CA ARG A 5 -0.43 -13.56 3.18
C ARG A 5 0.75 -12.87 3.84
N ILE A 6 0.68 -12.69 5.15
CA ILE A 6 1.80 -12.20 5.96
C ILE A 6 2.28 -13.35 6.85
N PHE A 7 3.59 -13.50 6.95
CA PHE A 7 4.21 -14.46 7.85
C PHE A 7 5.14 -13.73 8.82
N GLY A 8 4.99 -14.05 10.10
CA GLY A 8 5.97 -13.71 11.13
C GLY A 8 7.06 -14.77 11.19
N ILE A 9 8.27 -14.34 11.52
CA ILE A 9 9.40 -15.23 11.81
C ILE A 9 9.80 -14.99 13.27
N ASP A 10 9.84 -16.07 14.05
CA ASP A 10 10.36 -16.08 15.42
C ASP A 10 11.36 -17.24 15.57
N GLY A 11 12.65 -16.90 15.56
CA GLY A 11 13.73 -17.87 15.47
C GLY A 11 13.60 -18.76 14.23
N ALA A 12 13.42 -20.06 14.45
CA ALA A 12 13.23 -21.05 13.39
C ALA A 12 11.75 -21.25 12.99
N THR A 13 10.81 -20.58 13.67
CA THR A 13 9.39 -20.75 13.46
C THR A 13 8.86 -19.70 12.48
N VAL A 14 8.07 -20.15 11.51
CA VAL A 14 7.31 -19.28 10.61
C VAL A 14 5.83 -19.48 10.90
N SER A 15 5.13 -18.39 11.23
CA SER A 15 3.70 -18.43 11.56
C SER A 15 2.91 -17.42 10.73
N GLU A 16 1.72 -17.81 10.26
CA GLU A 16 0.82 -16.90 9.55
C GLU A 16 0.32 -15.79 10.49
N LYS A 17 0.35 -14.55 10.02
CA LYS A 17 -0.19 -13.38 10.73
C LYS A 17 -1.43 -12.84 10.02
N PRO A 18 -2.33 -12.16 10.73
CA PRO A 18 -3.40 -11.39 10.10
C PRO A 18 -2.85 -10.34 9.14
N LEU A 19 -3.66 -10.05 8.13
CA LEU A 19 -3.43 -8.98 7.19
C LEU A 19 -3.88 -7.66 7.81
N GLU A 20 -2.93 -6.73 7.95
CA GLU A 20 -3.17 -5.43 8.59
C GLU A 20 -4.38 -4.73 7.96
N ASN A 21 -5.28 -4.25 8.81
CA ASN A 21 -6.51 -3.53 8.45
C ASN A 21 -7.39 -4.19 7.37
N THR A 22 -7.24 -5.50 7.16
CA THR A 22 -7.93 -6.25 6.10
C THR A 22 -8.99 -7.17 6.69
N PRO A 23 -10.29 -6.88 6.50
CA PRO A 23 -11.35 -7.59 7.18
C PRO A 23 -11.55 -8.99 6.59
N ASP A 24 -11.90 -9.95 7.45
CA ASP A 24 -12.40 -11.27 7.04
C ASP A 24 -13.85 -11.14 6.57
N VAL A 25 -14.02 -10.77 5.29
CA VAL A 25 -15.33 -10.51 4.68
C VAL A 25 -16.28 -11.69 4.83
N ALA A 26 -15.80 -12.92 4.67
CA ALA A 26 -16.64 -14.11 4.77
C ALA A 26 -17.20 -14.26 6.19
N ARG A 27 -16.31 -14.23 7.19
CA ARG A 27 -16.71 -14.35 8.59
C ARG A 27 -17.61 -13.20 9.05
N LEU A 28 -17.28 -11.97 8.67
CA LEU A 28 -18.06 -10.78 9.05
C LEU A 28 -19.40 -10.70 8.34
N SER A 29 -19.56 -11.30 7.16
CA SER A 29 -20.85 -11.36 6.47
C SER A 29 -21.83 -12.32 7.15
N GLU A 30 -21.32 -13.35 7.82
CA GLU A 30 -22.12 -14.38 8.51
C GLU A 30 -22.36 -14.06 9.99
N ASP A 31 -21.49 -13.26 10.62
CA ASP A 31 -21.59 -12.87 12.04
C ASP A 31 -21.98 -11.39 12.19
N ALA A 32 -23.29 -11.14 12.32
CA ALA A 32 -23.84 -9.79 12.49
C ALA A 32 -23.35 -9.09 13.77
N VAL A 33 -23.05 -9.85 14.84
CA VAL A 33 -22.57 -9.29 16.10
C VAL A 33 -21.14 -8.82 15.93
N LEU A 34 -20.27 -9.66 15.34
CA LEU A 34 -18.88 -9.30 15.05
C LEU A 34 -18.80 -8.13 14.07
N LYS A 35 -19.62 -8.15 13.03
CA LYS A 35 -19.74 -7.04 12.07
C LYS A 35 -20.14 -5.73 12.74
N LYS A 36 -21.13 -5.77 13.65
CA LYS A 36 -21.52 -4.59 14.43
C LYS A 36 -20.37 -4.09 15.31
N LYS A 37 -19.62 -4.99 15.98
CA LYS A 37 -18.44 -4.59 16.76
C LYS A 37 -17.39 -3.89 15.91
N LEU A 38 -17.17 -4.34 14.68
CA LEU A 38 -16.26 -3.66 13.75
C LEU A 38 -16.78 -2.27 13.36
N ALA A 39 -18.08 -2.10 13.09
CA ALA A 39 -18.68 -0.80 12.81
C ALA A 39 -18.55 0.17 14.01
N ASP A 40 -18.76 -0.33 15.23
CA ASP A 40 -18.60 0.43 16.47
C ASP A 40 -17.13 0.85 16.67
N PHE A 41 -16.18 -0.04 16.38
CA PHE A 41 -14.75 0.28 16.39
C PHE A 41 -14.40 1.39 15.38
N VAL A 42 -14.86 1.26 14.13
CA VAL A 42 -14.64 2.28 13.09
C VAL A 42 -15.19 3.64 13.53
N SER A 43 -16.42 3.66 14.05
CA SER A 43 -17.08 4.88 14.51
C SER A 43 -16.31 5.55 15.65
N ALA A 44 -15.85 4.76 16.62
CA ALA A 44 -15.06 5.25 17.75
C ALA A 44 -13.66 5.75 17.34
N ASN A 45 -13.14 5.31 16.19
CA ASN A 45 -11.79 5.63 15.70
C ASN A 45 -11.79 6.45 14.42
N VAL A 46 -12.91 7.10 14.05
CA VAL A 46 -13.07 7.78 12.75
C VAL A 46 -11.98 8.83 12.48
N GLY A 47 -11.50 9.54 13.51
CA GLY A 47 -10.38 10.48 13.37
C GLY A 47 -9.04 9.79 13.04
N ALA A 48 -8.77 8.61 13.59
CA ALA A 48 -7.60 7.82 13.23
C ALA A 48 -7.74 7.20 11.83
N VAL A 49 -8.95 6.82 11.44
CA VAL A 49 -9.28 6.34 10.08
C VAL A 49 -9.03 7.42 9.03
N ASP A 50 -9.49 8.64 9.30
CA ASP A 50 -9.24 9.80 8.46
C ASP A 50 -7.74 10.03 8.24
N LEU A 51 -6.95 10.04 9.31
CA LEU A 51 -5.50 10.21 9.25
C LEU A 51 -4.74 8.98 8.74
N GLY A 52 -5.38 7.81 8.68
CA GLY A 52 -4.75 6.56 8.22
C GLY A 52 -3.77 5.95 9.23
N VAL A 53 -3.99 6.17 10.52
CA VAL A 53 -3.11 5.73 11.63
C VAL A 53 -3.82 4.79 12.60
N TYR A 54 -4.80 4.03 12.10
CA TYR A 54 -5.63 3.11 12.88
C TYR A 54 -5.15 1.67 12.70
N GLU A 55 -5.40 0.84 13.71
CA GLU A 55 -5.12 -0.59 13.69
C GLU A 55 -6.37 -1.36 14.11
N ILE A 56 -6.99 -2.05 13.17
CA ILE A 56 -8.17 -2.88 13.41
C ILE A 56 -7.75 -4.12 14.22
N PRO A 57 -8.48 -4.47 15.31
CA PRO A 57 -8.16 -5.65 16.10
C PRO A 57 -8.16 -6.96 15.31
N ASP A 58 -7.23 -7.85 15.64
CA ASP A 58 -7.03 -9.17 15.00
C ASP A 58 -8.30 -10.01 14.87
N GLU A 59 -9.26 -9.87 15.78
CA GLU A 59 -10.51 -10.66 15.74
C GLU A 59 -11.35 -10.42 14.48
N PHE A 60 -11.14 -9.30 13.78
CA PHE A 60 -11.84 -8.94 12.55
C PHE A 60 -11.08 -9.30 11.28
N LEU A 61 -9.80 -9.65 11.39
CA LEU A 61 -8.87 -9.64 10.27
C LEU A 61 -8.76 -10.98 9.56
N ALA A 62 -8.64 -10.93 8.23
CA ALA A 62 -8.31 -12.08 7.41
C ALA A 62 -6.82 -12.41 7.52
N ARG A 63 -6.46 -13.68 7.35
CA ARG A 63 -5.05 -14.10 7.20
C ARG A 63 -4.64 -14.33 5.74
N LYS A 64 -5.63 -14.49 4.86
CA LYS A 64 -5.45 -14.85 3.47
C LYS A 64 -6.51 -14.17 2.62
N VAL A 65 -6.10 -13.40 1.62
CA VAL A 65 -7.02 -12.79 0.64
C VAL A 65 -6.47 -12.92 -0.78
N ILE A 66 -7.38 -12.82 -1.75
CA ILE A 66 -7.04 -12.78 -3.18
C ILE A 66 -7.28 -11.36 -3.66
N SER A 67 -6.28 -10.75 -4.28
CA SER A 67 -6.39 -9.43 -4.92
C SER A 67 -6.31 -9.54 -6.44
N TRP A 68 -7.03 -8.67 -7.14
CA TRP A 68 -7.06 -8.62 -8.59
C TRP A 68 -6.25 -7.43 -9.10
N SER A 69 -5.22 -7.70 -9.88
CA SER A 69 -4.28 -6.68 -10.35
C SER A 69 -4.85 -5.84 -11.49
N THR A 70 -5.30 -6.45 -12.59
CA THR A 70 -5.81 -5.71 -13.76
C THR A 70 -7.09 -4.94 -13.45
N PHE A 71 -7.05 -3.62 -13.66
CA PHE A 71 -8.10 -2.67 -13.26
C PHE A 71 -8.49 -2.83 -11.78
N GLY A 72 -7.52 -3.08 -10.91
CA GLY A 72 -7.79 -3.51 -9.54
C GLY A 72 -8.61 -2.53 -8.72
N SER A 73 -8.42 -1.21 -8.88
CA SER A 73 -9.23 -0.19 -8.21
C SER A 73 -10.72 -0.23 -8.62
N ALA A 74 -11.07 -0.79 -9.78
CA ALA A 74 -12.45 -0.97 -10.21
C ALA A 74 -13.05 -2.33 -9.79
N ARG A 75 -12.24 -3.23 -9.21
CA ARG A 75 -12.69 -4.58 -8.83
C ARG A 75 -13.26 -4.55 -7.43
N GLN A 76 -14.55 -4.87 -7.30
CA GLN A 76 -15.23 -5.04 -6.00
C GLN A 76 -14.48 -5.99 -5.04
N ALA A 77 -13.81 -7.03 -5.56
CA ALA A 77 -13.01 -7.94 -4.73
C ALA A 77 -11.81 -7.29 -4.03
N ASN A 78 -11.39 -6.09 -4.45
CA ASN A 78 -10.32 -5.31 -3.81
C ASN A 78 -10.86 -4.23 -2.85
N HIS A 79 -12.18 -4.17 -2.67
CA HIS A 79 -12.90 -3.25 -1.77
C HIS A 79 -13.57 -4.08 -0.67
N PRO A 80 -12.81 -4.60 0.31
CA PRO A 80 -13.31 -5.58 1.27
C PRO A 80 -14.30 -5.02 2.32
N PHE A 81 -14.35 -3.71 2.55
CA PHE A 81 -15.32 -3.05 3.43
C PHE A 81 -16.61 -2.66 2.71
N THR A 82 -16.58 -2.29 1.43
CA THR A 82 -17.77 -2.00 0.62
C THR A 82 -18.91 -3.05 0.73
N PRO A 83 -18.66 -4.38 0.65
CA PRO A 83 -19.73 -5.37 0.80
C PRO A 83 -20.17 -5.54 2.26
N LEU A 84 -19.36 -5.11 3.23
CA LEU A 84 -19.69 -5.19 4.64
C LEU A 84 -20.54 -3.99 5.08
N PHE A 85 -20.18 -2.77 4.72
CA PHE A 85 -20.85 -1.59 5.24
C PHE A 85 -21.56 -0.80 4.16
N GLN A 86 -22.74 -0.30 4.49
CA GLN A 86 -23.41 0.73 3.72
C GLN A 86 -23.03 2.10 4.29
N PRO A 87 -22.89 3.15 3.48
CA PRO A 87 -22.63 4.51 3.96
C PRO A 87 -23.63 4.94 5.06
N ALA A 88 -24.88 4.50 4.98
CA ALA A 88 -25.91 4.76 5.99
C ALA A 88 -25.56 4.25 7.40
N ASP A 89 -24.73 3.21 7.51
CA ASP A 89 -24.26 2.67 8.80
C ASP A 89 -23.43 3.72 9.58
N PHE A 90 -22.87 4.73 8.89
CA PHE A 90 -22.00 5.76 9.45
C PHE A 90 -22.54 7.19 9.25
N ALA A 91 -23.81 7.35 8.86
CA ALA A 91 -24.39 8.66 8.55
C ALA A 91 -24.44 9.63 9.76
N GLY A 92 -24.43 9.10 10.99
CA GLY A 92 -24.51 9.88 12.22
C GLY A 92 -23.19 10.47 12.73
N LEU A 93 -22.06 10.22 12.05
CA LEU A 93 -20.75 10.74 12.47
C LEU A 93 -20.56 12.20 12.08
N ASP A 94 -19.71 12.92 12.83
CA ASP A 94 -19.31 14.29 12.48
C ASP A 94 -18.10 14.30 11.53
N TYR A 95 -18.35 14.57 10.25
CA TYR A 95 -17.34 14.66 9.21
C TYR A 95 -16.74 16.07 9.05
N SER A 96 -17.29 17.08 9.73
CA SER A 96 -16.85 18.47 9.58
C SER A 96 -15.45 18.69 10.16
N ALA A 97 -15.11 17.95 11.23
CA ALA A 97 -13.83 17.99 11.93
C ALA A 97 -12.72 17.15 11.29
N LEU A 98 -13.06 16.27 10.34
CA LEU A 98 -12.10 15.37 9.66
C LEU A 98 -11.34 16.12 8.56
N GLN A 99 -10.15 15.64 8.17
CA GLN A 99 -9.31 16.28 7.18
C GLN A 99 -9.66 15.84 5.75
N LEU A 100 -9.72 14.53 5.50
CA LEU A 100 -9.88 13.91 4.19
C LEU A 100 -11.28 13.31 4.01
N VAL A 101 -11.79 12.60 5.01
CA VAL A 101 -13.07 11.89 4.97
C VAL A 101 -14.21 12.86 5.27
N ARG A 102 -14.89 13.33 4.22
CA ARG A 102 -15.96 14.36 4.34
C ARG A 102 -17.38 13.81 4.28
N THR A 103 -17.55 12.53 3.94
CA THR A 103 -18.86 11.88 3.83
C THR A 103 -18.79 10.42 4.29
N PRO A 104 -19.92 9.77 4.58
CA PRO A 104 -19.95 8.34 4.90
C PRO A 104 -19.44 7.45 3.76
N GLU A 105 -19.68 7.82 2.51
CA GLU A 105 -19.13 7.12 1.34
C GLU A 105 -17.60 7.19 1.33
N ALA A 106 -17.04 8.38 1.60
CA ALA A 106 -15.60 8.57 1.69
C ALA A 106 -14.98 7.78 2.85
N LEU A 107 -15.74 7.49 3.92
CA LEU A 107 -15.25 6.67 5.03
C LEU A 107 -15.09 5.21 4.60
N VAL A 108 -16.09 4.65 3.91
CA VAL A 108 -16.01 3.27 3.40
C VAL A 108 -14.86 3.15 2.39
N GLU A 109 -14.72 4.10 1.47
CA GLU A 109 -13.60 4.15 0.52
C GLU A 109 -12.24 4.27 1.25
N ARG A 110 -12.16 5.06 2.33
CA ARG A 110 -10.94 5.19 3.13
C ARG A 110 -10.54 3.89 3.81
N LEU A 111 -11.51 3.12 4.31
CA LEU A 111 -11.29 1.80 4.88
C LEU A 111 -10.85 0.81 3.81
N ASP A 112 -11.50 0.82 2.64
CA ASP A 112 -11.13 -0.01 1.50
C ASP A 112 -9.68 0.25 1.07
N ASN A 113 -9.29 1.52 0.95
CA ASN A 113 -7.93 1.93 0.65
C ASN A 113 -6.92 1.51 1.73
N GLY A 114 -7.32 1.53 3.00
CA GLY A 114 -6.48 1.13 4.14
C GLY A 114 -6.24 -0.38 4.27
N ALA A 115 -7.02 -1.22 3.59
CA ALA A 115 -6.79 -2.66 3.55
C ALA A 115 -5.57 -3.03 2.68
N CYS A 116 -5.03 -4.23 2.86
CA CYS A 116 -3.93 -4.76 2.05
C CYS A 116 -4.26 -4.72 0.54
N GLN A 117 -5.49 -5.10 0.15
CA GLN A 117 -5.94 -4.99 -1.23
C GLN A 117 -5.95 -3.53 -1.70
N GLY A 118 -6.56 -2.62 -0.94
CA GLY A 118 -6.69 -1.21 -1.32
C GLY A 118 -5.35 -0.53 -1.51
N CYS A 119 -4.44 -0.65 -0.54
CA CYS A 119 -3.13 -0.01 -0.61
C CYS A 119 -2.32 -0.52 -1.80
N HIS A 120 -2.33 -1.85 -2.03
CA HIS A 120 -1.67 -2.43 -3.19
C HIS A 120 -2.27 -1.98 -4.52
N GLN A 121 -3.57 -1.68 -4.60
CA GLN A 121 -4.19 -1.19 -5.83
C GLN A 121 -4.07 0.33 -6.01
N ALA A 122 -4.15 1.11 -4.93
CA ALA A 122 -4.03 2.56 -5.00
C ALA A 122 -2.59 3.00 -5.32
N GLY A 123 -1.60 2.25 -4.82
CA GLY A 123 -0.17 2.47 -5.09
C GLY A 123 0.35 1.78 -6.35
N SER A 124 -0.49 1.11 -7.14
CA SER A 124 -0.04 0.45 -8.36
C SER A 124 -1.07 0.49 -9.49
N THR A 125 -0.67 0.88 -10.69
CA THR A 125 -1.47 0.58 -11.88
C THR A 125 -1.30 -0.90 -12.21
N ALA A 126 -2.40 -1.65 -12.20
CA ALA A 126 -2.41 -3.07 -12.55
C ALA A 126 -1.51 -3.98 -11.68
N GLY A 127 -1.19 -3.65 -10.42
CA GLY A 127 -0.44 -4.53 -9.51
C GLY A 127 1.08 -4.58 -9.71
N PHE A 128 1.67 -3.79 -10.63
CA PHE A 128 3.08 -3.93 -11.05
C PHE A 128 3.89 -2.63 -11.08
N HIS A 129 3.59 -1.63 -10.25
CA HIS A 129 4.41 -0.41 -10.23
C HIS A 129 5.59 -0.56 -9.29
N PHE A 130 6.77 -0.19 -9.79
CA PHE A 130 7.96 -0.08 -8.97
C PHE A 130 7.85 1.19 -8.13
N ILE A 131 8.22 1.11 -6.85
CA ILE A 131 8.34 2.28 -5.97
C ILE A 131 9.23 3.33 -6.67
N GLY A 132 8.67 4.49 -6.97
CA GLY A 132 9.36 5.53 -7.75
C GLY A 132 8.41 6.47 -8.48
N LEU A 133 8.97 7.21 -9.43
CA LEU A 133 8.25 8.09 -10.33
C LEU A 133 8.13 7.41 -11.68
N ASP A 134 6.90 7.20 -12.15
CA ASP A 134 6.65 6.75 -13.51
C ASP A 134 7.17 7.76 -14.54
N ASP A 135 7.65 7.26 -15.67
CA ASP A 135 8.35 8.09 -16.65
C ASP A 135 7.38 8.98 -17.46
N LYS A 136 7.92 9.99 -18.15
CA LYS A 136 7.12 10.96 -18.92
C LYS A 136 6.37 10.36 -20.12
N THR A 137 6.76 9.19 -20.59
CA THR A 137 6.12 8.41 -21.66
C THR A 137 5.03 7.47 -21.13
N THR A 138 4.99 7.21 -19.82
CA THR A 138 3.88 6.49 -19.18
C THR A 138 2.59 7.29 -19.32
N SER A 139 1.52 6.60 -19.72
CA SER A 139 0.17 7.19 -19.90
C SER A 139 -0.22 8.02 -18.67
N PRO A 140 -0.70 9.27 -18.83
CA PRO A 140 -1.13 10.10 -17.71
C PRO A 140 -2.22 9.45 -16.85
N LEU A 141 -3.01 8.53 -17.40
CA LEU A 141 -4.05 7.79 -16.68
C LEU A 141 -3.50 6.68 -15.76
N ASN A 142 -2.24 6.30 -15.95
CA ASN A 142 -1.58 5.18 -15.27
C ASN A 142 -0.34 5.62 -14.50
N ARG A 143 0.01 6.92 -14.55
CA ARG A 143 1.20 7.47 -13.92
C ARG A 143 0.95 7.64 -12.42
N ILE A 144 1.79 7.02 -11.59
CA ILE A 144 1.77 7.15 -10.13
C ILE A 144 3.08 7.80 -9.68
N GLU A 145 2.96 8.71 -8.71
CA GLU A 145 4.09 9.31 -8.00
C GLU A 145 4.09 8.82 -6.55
N VAL A 146 4.87 7.78 -6.26
CA VAL A 146 5.01 7.27 -4.89
C VAL A 146 6.18 7.99 -4.23
N GLY A 147 5.94 8.56 -3.05
CA GLY A 147 6.99 9.17 -2.24
C GLY A 147 8.11 8.18 -1.92
N ILE A 148 9.35 8.53 -2.27
CA ILE A 148 10.53 7.71 -2.01
C ILE A 148 11.43 8.38 -0.96
N SER A 149 12.15 7.58 -0.17
CA SER A 149 13.12 8.14 0.78
C SER A 149 14.20 8.95 0.04
N PRO A 150 14.74 10.03 0.65
CA PRO A 150 15.83 10.80 0.05
C PRO A 150 17.07 9.94 -0.29
N HIS A 151 17.33 8.91 0.51
CA HIS A 151 18.40 7.95 0.24
C HIS A 151 18.11 7.08 -1.00
N LEU A 152 16.87 6.62 -1.17
CA LEU A 152 16.48 5.91 -2.39
C LEU A 152 16.58 6.84 -3.60
N HIS A 153 16.12 8.08 -3.49
CA HIS A 153 16.21 9.07 -4.55
C HIS A 153 17.67 9.32 -4.98
N ALA A 154 18.58 9.54 -4.02
CA ALA A 154 20.01 9.74 -4.29
C ALA A 154 20.69 8.51 -4.92
N GLU A 155 20.14 7.31 -4.70
CA GLU A 155 20.68 6.05 -5.20
C GLU A 155 20.19 5.69 -6.62
N ILE A 156 19.13 6.33 -7.12
CA ILE A 156 18.55 6.05 -8.45
C ILE A 156 19.60 6.14 -9.59
N PRO A 157 20.44 7.19 -9.69
CA PRO A 157 21.41 7.30 -10.79
C PRO A 157 22.41 6.15 -10.81
N ARG A 158 22.88 5.70 -9.63
CA ARG A 158 23.77 4.53 -9.53
C ARG A 158 23.09 3.26 -10.03
N ARG A 159 21.81 3.05 -9.65
CA ARG A 159 21.03 1.88 -10.08
C ARG A 159 20.78 1.88 -11.58
N VAL A 160 20.53 3.05 -12.19
CA VAL A 160 20.39 3.20 -13.65
C VAL A 160 21.69 2.84 -14.35
N ALA A 161 22.84 3.39 -13.91
CA ALA A 161 24.15 3.07 -14.48
C ALA A 161 24.49 1.58 -14.32
N TRP A 162 24.16 1.00 -13.16
CA TRP A 162 24.33 -0.43 -12.90
C TRP A 162 23.52 -1.29 -13.86
N LEU A 163 22.23 -0.98 -14.01
CA LEU A 163 21.34 -1.71 -14.90
C LEU A 163 21.84 -1.63 -16.35
N ARG A 164 22.24 -0.43 -16.80
CA ARG A 164 22.79 -0.22 -18.14
C ARG A 164 24.05 -1.07 -18.37
N ALA A 165 25.01 -1.03 -17.45
CA ALA A 165 26.22 -1.85 -17.55
C ALA A 165 25.88 -3.35 -17.63
N THR A 166 24.93 -3.81 -16.80
CA THR A 166 24.47 -5.21 -16.80
C THR A 166 23.84 -5.60 -18.13
N THR A 167 22.96 -4.76 -18.69
CA THR A 167 22.30 -5.01 -19.98
C THR A 167 23.26 -4.99 -21.16
N GLU A 168 24.39 -4.27 -21.04
CA GLU A 168 25.45 -4.21 -22.04
C GLU A 168 26.52 -5.32 -21.85
N GLY A 169 26.35 -6.22 -20.87
CA GLY A 169 27.32 -7.28 -20.56
C GLY A 169 28.63 -6.78 -19.96
N LYS A 170 28.63 -5.55 -19.41
CA LYS A 170 29.79 -4.94 -18.73
C LYS A 170 29.72 -5.17 -17.22
N GLU A 171 30.88 -5.18 -16.56
CA GLU A 171 30.93 -5.19 -15.10
C GLU A 171 30.40 -3.87 -14.52
N PRO A 172 29.35 -3.89 -13.68
CA PRO A 172 28.82 -2.69 -13.05
C PRO A 172 29.78 -2.09 -12.01
N ASN A 173 29.72 -0.77 -11.82
CA ASN A 173 30.51 -0.11 -10.76
C ASN A 173 30.01 -0.53 -9.37
N ARG A 174 30.85 -1.28 -8.65
CA ARG A 174 30.56 -1.80 -7.30
C ARG A 174 30.86 -0.82 -6.17
N PHE A 175 31.46 0.33 -6.48
CA PHE A 175 31.74 1.35 -5.49
C PHE A 175 30.44 1.88 -4.86
N ARG A 176 30.43 1.94 -3.53
CA ARG A 176 29.31 2.43 -2.74
C ARG A 176 29.83 3.50 -1.77
N PRO A 177 29.40 4.76 -1.90
CA PRO A 177 29.83 5.80 -0.98
C PRO A 177 29.27 5.57 0.43
N LEU A 178 29.88 6.23 1.42
CA LEU A 178 29.33 6.31 2.77
C LEU A 178 27.95 6.99 2.72
N SER A 179 27.04 6.61 3.63
CA SER A 179 25.67 7.11 3.66
C SER A 179 25.55 8.63 3.90
N PHE A 180 26.64 9.27 4.32
CA PHE A 180 26.75 10.72 4.56
C PHE A 180 27.62 11.44 3.51
N ALA A 181 28.04 10.75 2.45
CA ALA A 181 28.79 11.40 1.37
C ALA A 181 27.89 12.41 0.62
N PRO A 182 28.47 13.51 0.08
CA PRO A 182 27.73 14.43 -0.77
C PRO A 182 27.18 13.71 -2.02
N ALA A 183 26.13 14.26 -2.63
CA ALA A 183 25.48 13.67 -3.79
C ALA A 183 26.48 13.51 -4.95
N ALA A 184 26.74 12.27 -5.37
CA ALA A 184 27.66 11.97 -6.45
C ALA A 184 26.97 12.00 -7.82
N GLY A 185 27.67 12.51 -8.83
CA GLY A 185 27.36 12.32 -10.24
C GLY A 185 27.83 10.94 -10.70
N TRP A 186 26.89 10.08 -11.10
CA TRP A 186 27.18 8.73 -11.60
C TRP A 186 27.26 8.75 -13.12
N LYS A 187 28.43 8.42 -13.69
CA LYS A 187 28.60 8.23 -15.15
C LYS A 187 28.64 6.74 -15.50
N ASP A 188 28.24 6.40 -16.72
CA ASP A 188 28.03 5.03 -17.23
C ASP A 188 29.29 4.15 -17.33
N ALA A 189 30.45 4.65 -16.90
CA ALA A 189 31.72 3.91 -16.94
C ALA A 189 32.63 4.34 -15.79
N GLY A 190 32.39 3.78 -14.59
CA GLY A 190 33.36 3.75 -13.48
C GLY A 190 33.73 5.08 -12.81
N GLU A 191 33.54 6.22 -13.47
CA GLU A 191 33.79 7.55 -12.91
C GLU A 191 32.66 7.98 -11.96
N VAL A 192 33.04 8.23 -10.71
CA VAL A 192 32.21 8.88 -9.70
C VAL A 192 32.79 10.28 -9.51
N SER A 193 32.03 11.31 -9.84
CA SER A 193 32.39 12.71 -9.53
C SER A 193 31.58 13.19 -8.33
N TYR A 194 32.25 13.73 -7.32
CA TYR A 194 31.62 14.37 -6.16
C TYR A 194 31.57 15.88 -6.32
#